data_AF-A0A2S2QNQ4-F1
#
_entry.id   AF-A0A2S2QNQ4-F1
#
_cell.length_a   1.000
_cell.length_b   1.000
_cell.length_c   1.000
_cell.angle_alpha   90.00
_cell.angle_beta   90.00
_cell.angle_gamma   90.00
#
_symmetry.space_group_name_H-M   'P 1'
#
loop_
_entity.id
_entity.type
_entity.pdbx_description
1 polymer ?
#
loop_
_entity_poly.entity_id
_entity_poly.type
_entity_poly.pdbx_seq_one_letter_code
_entity_poly.pdbx_strand_id
1 'polypeptide(L)'
;HNGVRTAIARVPLAPGLRLSRLKKLKVGWAVCRIKELTPRHGCARCSSTEHETAKCEGPELRACFKCKKVGHLIASCSSPSPTAGNHRADKPATGSSQTQ
;
A
#
# COMPACT_ATOMS: atom_id res chain seq x y z
N HIS A 1 -19.65 15.16 4.77
CA HIS A 1 -18.24 14.87 4.42
C HIS A 1 -17.49 14.47 5.70
N ASN A 2 -17.78 13.28 6.25
CA ASN A 2 -17.43 12.90 7.64
C ASN A 2 -16.31 11.84 7.67
N GLY A 3 -15.13 12.19 7.17
CA GLY A 3 -13.94 11.34 7.30
C GLY A 3 -13.18 11.66 8.58
N VAL A 4 -12.79 10.62 9.34
CA VAL A 4 -11.82 10.76 10.43
C VAL A 4 -10.50 11.26 9.81
N ARG A 5 -10.12 12.51 10.08
CA ARG A 5 -8.86 13.09 9.60
C ARG A 5 -7.77 12.86 10.65
N THR A 6 -6.70 12.17 10.27
CA THR A 6 -5.49 12.02 11.11
C THR A 6 -4.47 13.08 10.70
N ALA A 7 -3.81 13.71 11.67
CA ALA A 7 -2.71 14.64 11.44
C ALA A 7 -1.44 14.14 12.13
N ILE A 8 -0.29 14.41 11.53
CA ILE A 8 1.02 14.12 12.09
C ILE A 8 1.70 15.45 12.38
N ALA A 9 2.16 15.63 13.61
CA ALA A 9 2.90 16.82 14.02
C ALA A 9 4.18 16.41 14.77
N ARG A 10 5.30 17.08 14.46
CA ARG A 10 6.53 16.96 15.25
C ARG A 10 6.42 17.90 16.44
N VAL A 11 6.71 17.39 17.63
CA VAL A 11 6.63 18.15 18.89
C VAL A 11 7.93 17.99 19.67
N PRO A 12 8.34 18.99 20.47
CA PRO A 12 9.50 18.84 21.35
C PRO A 12 9.28 17.71 22.38
N LEU A 13 10.38 17.14 22.89
CA LEU A 13 10.37 15.94 23.72
C LEU A 13 9.47 16.07 24.97
N ALA A 14 9.63 17.15 25.72
CA ALA A 14 8.88 17.35 26.97
C ALA A 14 7.34 17.45 26.75
N PRO A 15 6.83 18.29 25.84
CA PRO A 15 5.41 18.26 25.42
C PRO A 15 4.97 16.91 24.86
N GLY A 16 5.78 16.26 24.02
CA GLY A 16 5.48 14.97 23.42
C GLY A 16 5.24 13.87 24.47
N LEU A 17 6.07 13.83 25.51
CA LEU A 17 5.93 12.87 26.60
C LEU A 17 4.63 13.10 27.41
N ARG A 18 4.24 14.36 27.62
CA ARG A 18 2.98 14.72 28.27
C ARG A 18 1.77 14.29 27.42
N LEU A 19 1.83 14.52 26.11
CA LEU A 19 0.77 14.13 25.18
C LEU A 19 0.63 12.60 25.06
N SER A 20 1.75 11.87 25.01
CA SER A 20 1.77 10.40 24.98
C SER A 20 1.11 9.80 26.22
N ARG A 21 1.35 10.39 27.40
CA ARG A 21 0.71 9.97 28.66
C ARG A 21 -0.80 10.24 28.69
N LEU A 22 -1.23 11.41 28.20
CA LEU A 22 -2.65 11.79 28.21
C LEU A 22 -3.49 11.04 27.17
N LYS A 23 -2.89 10.61 26.05
CA LYS A 23 -3.52 9.88 24.92
C LYS A 23 -4.68 10.61 24.22
N LYS A 24 -5.06 11.79 24.71
CA LYS A 24 -6.16 12.61 24.19
C LYS A 24 -5.75 14.08 24.20
N LEU A 25 -6.10 14.81 23.15
CA LEU A 25 -5.87 16.24 23.00
C LEU A 25 -7.18 16.90 22.57
N LYS A 26 -7.53 18.00 23.22
CA LYS A 26 -8.66 18.82 22.82
C LYS A 26 -8.20 19.86 21.80
N VAL A 27 -8.83 19.88 20.63
CA VAL A 27 -8.59 20.88 19.57
C VAL A 27 -9.94 21.54 19.27
N GLY A 28 -10.11 22.79 19.73
CA GLY A 28 -11.43 23.45 19.72
C GLY A 28 -12.45 22.65 20.53
N TRP A 29 -13.55 22.25 19.90
CA TRP A 29 -14.59 21.40 20.50
C TRP A 29 -14.34 19.89 20.31
N ALA A 30 -13.35 19.49 19.53
CA ALA A 30 -13.08 18.08 19.24
C ALA A 30 -12.07 17.48 20.24
N VAL A 31 -12.26 16.19 20.55
CA VAL A 31 -11.29 15.39 21.31
C VAL A 31 -10.60 14.41 20.36
N CYS A 32 -9.32 14.65 20.09
CA CYS A 32 -8.48 13.81 19.24
C CYS A 32 -7.75 12.76 20.09
N ARG A 33 -7.66 11.52 19.60
CA ARG A 33 -6.82 10.48 20.21
C ARG A 33 -5.39 10.63 19.68
N ILE A 34 -4.42 10.67 20.58
CA ILE A 34 -3.00 10.78 20.26
C ILE A 34 -2.35 9.43 20.45
N LYS A 35 -1.45 9.08 19.53
CA LYS A 35 -0.56 7.94 19.63
C LYS A 35 0.84 8.39 19.22
N GLU A 36 1.86 7.81 19.82
CA GLU A 36 3.21 7.97 19.33
C GLU A 36 3.28 7.41 17.91
N LEU A 37 3.80 8.20 16.99
CA LEU A 37 4.01 7.75 15.62
C LEU A 37 5.28 6.90 15.62
N THR A 38 5.13 5.59 15.54
CA THR A 38 6.24 4.69 15.22
C THR A 38 6.39 4.69 13.69
N PRO A 39 7.35 5.44 13.11
CA PRO A 39 7.58 5.35 11.67
C PRO A 39 7.96 3.91 11.33
N ARG A 40 7.28 3.34 10.33
CA ARG A 40 7.72 2.08 9.73
C ARG A 40 9.03 2.39 9.00
N HIS A 41 10.16 2.17 9.68
CA HIS A 41 11.51 2.31 9.15
C HIS A 41 11.83 1.11 8.25
N GLY A 42 11.08 0.95 7.16
CA GLY A 42 11.29 -0.13 6.24
C GLY A 42 10.84 0.24 4.84
N CYS A 43 11.65 -0.16 3.87
CA CYS A 43 11.33 -0.10 2.47
C CYS A 43 9.92 -0.65 2.24
N ALA A 44 9.07 0.17 1.63
CA ALA A 44 7.71 -0.23 1.38
C ALA A 44 7.60 -1.16 0.15
N ARG A 45 8.67 -1.31 -0.64
CA ARG A 45 8.76 -2.25 -1.79
C ARG A 45 9.21 -3.65 -1.37
N CYS A 46 10.28 -3.77 -0.58
CA CYS A 46 10.88 -5.07 -0.22
C CYS A 46 10.83 -5.42 1.27
N SER A 47 10.22 -4.59 2.11
CA SER A 47 10.13 -4.76 3.58
C SER A 47 11.45 -4.76 4.35
N SER A 48 12.60 -4.55 3.71
CA SER A 48 13.90 -4.40 4.37
C SER A 48 14.00 -3.08 5.11
N THR A 49 14.73 -3.06 6.23
CA THR A 49 14.97 -1.88 7.08
C THR A 49 16.22 -1.08 6.69
N GLU A 50 17.05 -1.61 5.79
CA GLU A 50 18.36 -1.04 5.42
C GLU A 50 18.27 0.15 4.44
N HIS A 51 17.14 0.31 3.74
CA HIS A 51 16.99 1.36 2.74
C HIS A 51 15.57 1.93 2.66
N GLU A 52 15.48 3.19 2.23
CA GLU A 52 14.19 3.83 1.93
C GLU A 52 13.65 3.35 0.58
N THR A 53 12.32 3.37 0.44
CA THR A 53 11.62 3.02 -0.80
C THR A 53 12.25 3.65 -2.05
N ALA A 54 12.71 4.90 -1.99
CA ALA A 54 13.32 5.59 -3.12
C ALA A 54 14.60 4.89 -3.64
N LYS A 55 15.39 4.29 -2.75
CA LYS A 55 16.69 3.66 -3.05
C LYS A 55 16.62 2.13 -3.13
N CYS A 56 15.41 1.58 -3.22
CA CYS A 56 15.19 0.14 -3.32
C CYS A 56 15.47 -0.35 -4.75
N GLU A 57 16.56 -1.10 -4.91
CA GLU A 57 16.92 -1.81 -6.15
C GLU A 57 16.34 -3.24 -6.20
N GLY A 58 15.75 -3.71 -5.11
CA GLY A 58 15.13 -5.04 -5.03
C GLY A 58 13.84 -5.17 -5.85
N PRO A 59 13.45 -6.40 -6.22
CA PRO A 59 12.24 -6.67 -6.98
C PRO A 59 11.00 -6.23 -6.21
N GLU A 60 10.01 -5.71 -6.93
CA GLU A 60 8.75 -5.29 -6.31
C GLU A 60 7.95 -6.52 -5.85
N LEU A 61 8.00 -6.80 -4.55
CA LEU A 61 7.28 -7.92 -3.92
C LEU A 61 5.79 -7.64 -3.77
N ARG A 62 5.32 -6.44 -4.13
CA ARG A 62 3.91 -6.10 -4.06
C ARG A 62 3.17 -6.84 -5.18
N ALA A 63 2.14 -7.57 -4.77
CA ALA A 63 1.15 -8.06 -5.72
C ALA A 63 0.37 -6.87 -6.28
N CYS A 64 0.17 -6.85 -7.59
CA CYS A 64 -0.70 -5.90 -8.25
C CYS A 64 -2.08 -5.91 -7.59
N PHE A 65 -2.58 -4.75 -7.18
CA PHE A 65 -3.88 -4.68 -6.52
C PHE A 65 -5.04 -5.10 -7.44
N LYS A 66 -4.83 -5.06 -8.77
CA LYS A 66 -5.83 -5.42 -9.79
C LYS A 66 -5.90 -6.93 -10.05
N CYS A 67 -4.76 -7.60 -10.22
CA CYS A 67 -4.72 -9.02 -10.63
C CYS A 67 -4.03 -9.95 -9.63
N LYS A 68 -3.54 -9.42 -8.50
CA LYS A 68 -2.83 -10.14 -7.43
C LYS A 68 -1.55 -10.87 -7.85
N LYS A 69 -1.02 -10.63 -9.06
CA LYS A 69 0.28 -11.15 -9.49
C LYS A 69 1.41 -10.22 -9.05
N VAL A 70 2.55 -10.79 -8.68
CA VAL A 70 3.78 -10.06 -8.32
C VAL A 70 4.56 -9.66 -9.58
N GLY A 71 5.47 -8.68 -9.46
CA GLY A 71 6.36 -8.26 -10.55
C GLY A 71 5.85 -7.12 -11.44
N HIS A 72 4.67 -6.54 -11.15
CA HIS A 72 4.22 -5.30 -11.80
C HIS A 72 3.28 -4.47 -10.91
N LEU A 73 3.29 -3.15 -11.12
CA LEU A 73 2.37 -2.20 -10.51
C LEU A 73 1.02 -2.18 -11.24
N ILE A 74 -0.01 -1.62 -10.59
CA ILE A 74 -1.33 -1.37 -11.22
C ILE A 74 -1.18 -0.57 -12.52
N ALA A 75 -0.24 0.38 -12.56
CA ALA A 75 0.04 1.22 -13.72
C ALA A 75 0.50 0.41 -14.95
N SER A 76 1.19 -0.71 -14.75
CA SER A 76 1.65 -1.61 -15.82
C SER A 76 0.81 -2.89 -15.90
N CYS A 77 -0.38 -2.90 -15.30
CA CYS A 77 -1.23 -4.08 -15.27
C CYS A 77 -2.03 -4.23 -16.55
N SER A 78 -1.67 -5.20 -17.39
CA SER A 78 -2.37 -5.51 -18.65
C SER A 78 -3.61 -6.40 -18.46
N SER A 79 -4.03 -6.72 -17.23
CA SER A 79 -5.18 -7.59 -17.01
C SER A 79 -6.51 -6.83 -17.11
N PRO A 80 -7.53 -7.39 -17.78
CA PRO A 80 -8.88 -6.86 -17.68
C PRO A 80 -9.36 -6.95 -16.23
N SER A 81 -10.00 -5.88 -15.74
CA SER A 81 -10.57 -5.85 -14.39
C SER A 81 -11.62 -6.95 -14.21
N PRO A 82 -11.79 -7.53 -13.00
CA PRO A 82 -12.87 -8.48 -12.73
C PRO A 82 -14.28 -7.86 -12.76
N THR A 83 -14.38 -6.53 -12.92
CA THR A 83 -15.65 -5.80 -13.00
C THR A 83 -15.72 -4.96 -14.27
N ALA A 84 -15.85 -5.62 -15.42
CA ALA A 84 -16.59 -5.15 -16.59
C ALA A 84 -16.56 -6.29 -17.62
N GLY A 85 -17.74 -6.69 -18.08
CA GLY A 85 -17.98 -7.95 -18.78
C GLY A 85 -17.26 -8.13 -20.12
N ASN A 86 -17.37 -9.37 -20.58
CA ASN A 86 -17.33 -9.81 -21.97
C ASN A 86 -15.94 -9.88 -22.64
N HIS A 87 -15.03 -10.69 -22.10
CA HIS A 87 -13.98 -11.32 -22.92
C HIS A 87 -14.46 -12.69 -23.39
N ARG A 88 -15.09 -12.61 -24.57
CA ARG A 88 -15.36 -13.70 -25.50
C ARG A 88 -14.09 -14.56 -25.64
N ALA A 89 -14.30 -15.88 -25.56
CA ALA A 89 -13.30 -16.94 -25.61
C ALA A 89 -12.14 -16.68 -26.57
N ASP A 90 -10.92 -16.73 -26.04
CA ASP A 90 -9.76 -17.16 -26.83
C ASP A 90 -9.80 -18.69 -26.86
N LYS A 91 -9.91 -19.21 -28.07
CA LYS A 91 -10.06 -20.62 -28.41
C LYS A 91 -8.63 -21.13 -28.65
N PRO A 92 -8.10 -22.11 -27.88
CA PRO A 92 -6.77 -22.64 -28.18
C PRO A 92 -6.79 -23.30 -29.56
N ALA A 93 -5.94 -22.83 -30.46
CA ALA A 93 -5.71 -23.44 -31.77
C ALA A 93 -4.97 -24.76 -31.58
N THR A 94 -5.73 -25.85 -31.51
CA THR A 94 -5.24 -27.20 -31.77
C THR A 94 -5.05 -27.39 -33.29
N GLY A 95 -3.80 -27.51 -33.72
CA GLY A 95 -3.41 -28.05 -35.02
C GLY A 95 -2.04 -28.72 -34.82
N SER A 96 -1.99 -30.02 -34.55
CA SER A 96 -1.94 -31.11 -35.54
C SER A 96 -0.69 -31.02 -36.41
N SER A 97 0.36 -31.76 -36.04
CA SER A 97 1.37 -32.26 -36.99
C SER A 97 1.39 -33.78 -36.88
N GLN A 98 1.12 -34.39 -38.03
CA GLN A 98 0.73 -35.77 -38.24
C GLN A 98 1.89 -36.75 -38.04
N THR A 99 1.52 -37.94 -37.57
CA THR A 99 2.27 -39.19 -37.73
C THR A 99 2.17 -39.67 -39.18
N GLN A 100 3.32 -39.95 -39.81
CA GLN A 100 3.73 -41.27 -40.35
C GLN A 100 5.07 -41.11 -41.06
#